data_AF-A0A2V2S8R8-F1
#
_entry.id   AF-A0A2V2S8R8-F1
#
_cell.length_a   1.000
_cell.length_b   1.000
_cell.length_c   1.000
_cell.angle_alpha   90.00
_cell.angle_beta   90.00
_cell.angle_gamma   90.00
#
_symmetry.space_group_name_H-M   'P 1'
#
loop_
_entity.id
_entity.type
_entity.pdbx_description
1 polymer ?
#
loop_
_entity_poly.entity_id
_entity_poly.type
_entity_poly.pdbx_seq_one_letter_code
_entity_poly.pdbx_strand_id
1 'polypeptide(L)'
;MRIAPRGWIWIAALAGLLAGCNPMDKVGKPLVFPKDTDSVLFGISSFADLSITNQYGYPVPGLILRDASLIENDRELADSTRGQFAIIRDFLLGNGVRGDYWQQQSEKRVGLGLPWMDTHSTEVLLVDVDSNRVVKTCKSIRVAHVTISVDTNDFSRTFKP
;
A
#
# COMPACT_ATOMS: atom_id res chain seq x y z
N MET A 1 -49.90 -28.26 23.49
CA MET A 1 -49.20 -27.65 22.34
C MET A 1 -48.82 -26.22 22.71
N ARG A 2 -47.54 -25.96 22.99
CA ARG A 2 -47.03 -24.60 23.27
C ARG A 2 -46.26 -24.13 22.04
N ILE A 3 -46.72 -23.05 21.43
CA ILE A 3 -46.12 -22.41 20.27
C ILE A 3 -44.96 -21.55 20.80
N ALA A 4 -43.72 -21.92 20.47
CA ALA A 4 -42.55 -21.11 20.78
C ALA A 4 -42.53 -19.84 19.91
N PRO A 5 -42.13 -18.67 20.45
CA PRO A 5 -42.23 -17.41 19.73
C PRO A 5 -41.11 -17.27 18.69
N ARG A 6 -41.52 -17.05 17.43
CA ARG A 6 -40.70 -16.76 16.23
C ARG A 6 -39.98 -15.39 16.26
N GLY A 7 -39.67 -14.87 17.45
CA GLY A 7 -39.14 -13.50 17.63
C GLY A 7 -37.61 -13.40 17.64
N TRP A 8 -36.88 -14.51 17.76
CA TRP A 8 -35.43 -14.49 18.02
C TRP A 8 -34.57 -14.60 16.76
N ILE A 9 -35.15 -14.96 15.61
CA ILE A 9 -34.39 -15.18 14.38
C ILE A 9 -33.99 -13.85 13.70
N TRP A 10 -34.75 -12.78 13.94
CA TRP A 10 -34.50 -11.50 13.27
C TRP A 10 -33.34 -10.68 13.87
N ILE A 11 -32.98 -10.90 15.15
CA ILE A 11 -31.91 -10.14 15.81
C ILE A 11 -30.52 -10.70 15.43
N ALA A 12 -30.40 -12.01 15.20
CA ALA A 12 -29.14 -12.63 14.79
C ALA A 12 -28.72 -12.25 13.35
N ALA A 13 -29.68 -12.05 12.44
CA ALA A 13 -29.40 -11.64 11.06
C ALA A 13 -28.91 -10.18 10.95
N LEU A 14 -29.31 -9.30 11.88
CA LEU A 14 -28.87 -7.90 11.89
C LEU A 14 -27.47 -7.73 12.50
N ALA A 15 -27.06 -8.62 13.42
CA ALA A 15 -25.69 -8.65 13.95
C ALA A 15 -24.67 -9.14 12.91
N GLY A 16 -25.07 -9.98 11.96
CA GLY A 16 -24.21 -10.43 10.85
C GLY A 16 -23.91 -9.35 9.81
N LEU A 17 -24.74 -8.30 9.72
CA LEU A 17 -24.53 -7.15 8.82
C LEU A 17 -23.59 -6.09 9.40
N LEU A 18 -23.27 -6.18 10.71
CA LEU A 18 -22.36 -5.25 11.41
C LEU A 18 -20.95 -5.83 11.64
N ALA A 19 -20.70 -7.08 11.24
CA ALA A 19 -19.36 -7.61 10.99
C ALA A 19 -18.99 -7.30 9.52
N GLY A 20 -18.87 -6.03 9.14
CA GLY A 20 -17.68 -5.28 9.50
C GLY A 20 -16.59 -5.62 8.49
N CYS A 21 -16.56 -4.88 7.39
CA CYS A 21 -15.49 -4.83 6.40
C CYS A 21 -14.14 -4.67 7.13
N ASN A 22 -13.46 -5.77 7.40
CA ASN A 22 -12.13 -5.75 8.00
C ASN A 22 -11.10 -6.18 6.96
N PRO A 23 -10.02 -5.41 6.74
CA PRO A 23 -8.86 -5.85 5.96
C PRO A 23 -8.04 -6.96 6.68
N MET A 24 -8.61 -7.63 7.69
CA MET A 24 -7.98 -8.68 8.49
C MET A 24 -7.68 -9.96 7.72
N ASP A 25 -8.24 -10.16 6.52
CA ASP A 25 -8.06 -11.38 5.74
C ASP A 25 -6.62 -11.61 5.23
N LYS A 26 -5.70 -10.67 5.47
CA LYS A 26 -4.30 -10.75 5.05
C LYS A 26 -3.31 -11.14 6.16
N VAL A 27 -3.64 -10.98 7.44
CA VAL A 27 -2.71 -11.30 8.55
C VAL A 27 -2.57 -12.82 8.71
N GLY A 28 -1.35 -13.30 8.93
CA GLY A 28 -1.05 -14.72 9.08
C GLY A 28 -0.91 -15.49 7.76
N LYS A 29 -1.04 -14.81 6.61
CA LYS A 29 -0.80 -15.39 5.29
C LYS A 29 0.55 -14.89 4.72
N PRO A 30 1.20 -15.67 3.83
CA PRO A 30 2.34 -15.17 3.07
C PRO A 30 1.95 -13.92 2.28
N LEU A 31 2.84 -12.93 2.20
CA LEU A 31 2.66 -11.83 1.28
C LEU A 31 2.79 -12.35 -0.16
N VAL A 32 1.78 -12.08 -0.97
CA VAL A 32 1.74 -12.47 -2.40
C VAL A 32 1.80 -11.21 -3.25
N PHE A 33 2.47 -11.29 -4.39
CA PHE A 33 2.50 -10.19 -5.34
C PHE A 33 1.08 -9.86 -5.81
N PRO A 34 0.68 -8.58 -5.85
CA PRO A 34 -0.63 -8.19 -6.37
C PRO A 34 -0.80 -8.66 -7.81
N LYS A 35 -1.86 -9.42 -8.08
CA LYS A 35 -2.18 -9.91 -9.44
C LYS A 35 -2.99 -8.91 -10.25
N ASP A 36 -3.50 -7.88 -9.59
CA ASP A 36 -4.27 -6.82 -10.21
C ASP A 36 -3.33 -5.91 -11.01
N THR A 37 -3.67 -5.62 -12.27
CA THR A 37 -2.84 -4.81 -13.19
C THR A 37 -2.57 -3.39 -12.71
N ASP A 38 -3.42 -2.90 -11.79
CA ASP A 38 -3.43 -1.51 -11.36
C ASP A 38 -2.70 -1.31 -10.02
N SER A 39 -2.09 -2.36 -9.48
CA SER A 39 -1.38 -2.32 -8.21
C SER A 39 0.13 -2.19 -8.40
N VAL A 40 0.75 -1.25 -7.69
CA VAL A 40 2.20 -1.11 -7.62
C VAL A 40 2.70 -1.47 -6.22
N LEU A 41 3.75 -2.30 -6.16
CA LEU A 41 4.32 -2.80 -4.92
C LEU A 41 5.73 -2.24 -4.71
N PHE A 42 5.97 -1.66 -3.53
CA PHE A 42 7.30 -1.24 -3.10
C PHE A 42 7.68 -1.98 -1.81
N GLY A 43 8.91 -2.47 -1.74
CA GLY A 43 9.56 -2.80 -0.48
C GLY A 43 10.22 -1.53 0.09
N ILE A 44 10.02 -1.24 1.37
CA ILE A 44 10.45 0.02 1.99
C ILE A 44 11.21 -0.23 3.30
N SER A 45 12.04 0.72 3.73
CA SER A 45 12.64 0.70 5.08
C SER A 45 11.67 1.21 6.13
N SER A 46 10.93 2.25 5.77
CA SER A 46 9.97 2.95 6.64
C SER A 46 9.01 3.79 5.80
N PHE A 47 7.89 4.16 6.41
CA PHE A 47 6.99 5.16 5.86
C PHE A 47 6.75 6.28 6.88
N ALA A 48 6.32 7.43 6.39
CA ALA A 48 5.83 8.52 7.24
C ALA A 48 4.56 9.10 6.64
N ASP A 49 3.56 9.34 7.50
CA ASP A 49 2.37 10.09 7.12
C ASP A 49 2.77 11.55 6.88
N LEU A 50 2.27 12.13 5.81
CA LEU A 50 2.49 13.52 5.41
C LEU A 50 1.14 14.20 5.20
N SER A 51 1.09 15.51 5.42
CA SER A 51 -0.02 16.34 4.97
C SER A 51 0.54 17.49 4.14
N ILE A 52 -0.02 17.69 2.95
CA ILE A 52 0.30 18.83 2.08
C ILE A 52 -0.96 19.63 1.82
N THR A 53 -0.80 20.94 1.64
CA THR A 53 -1.89 21.81 1.22
C THR A 53 -2.09 21.70 -0.28
N ASN A 54 -3.30 21.39 -0.74
CA ASN A 54 -3.61 21.38 -2.17
C ASN A 54 -3.78 22.80 -2.75
N GLN A 55 -4.00 22.88 -4.06
CA GLN A 55 -4.22 24.15 -4.77
C GLN A 55 -5.42 24.98 -4.25
N TYR A 56 -6.34 24.35 -3.51
CA TYR A 56 -7.52 24.99 -2.94
C TYR A 56 -7.33 25.40 -1.47
N GLY A 57 -6.13 25.21 -0.89
CA GLY A 57 -5.84 25.56 0.49
C GLY A 57 -6.24 24.50 1.53
N TYR A 58 -6.71 23.32 1.11
CA TYR A 58 -7.11 22.25 2.03
C TYR A 58 -5.97 21.27 2.32
N PRO A 59 -5.84 20.77 3.56
CA PRO A 59 -4.88 19.71 3.87
C PRO A 59 -5.32 18.40 3.22
N VAL A 60 -4.38 17.75 2.54
CA VAL A 60 -4.57 16.48 1.85
C VAL A 60 -3.63 15.44 2.46
N PRO A 61 -4.13 14.23 2.77
CA PRO A 61 -3.29 13.18 3.34
C PRO A 61 -2.32 12.64 2.30
N GLY A 62 -1.15 12.22 2.75
CA GLY A 62 -0.23 11.47 1.92
C GLY A 62 0.86 10.79 2.69
N LEU A 63 1.84 10.32 1.93
CA LEU A 63 2.73 9.27 2.38
C LEU A 63 4.12 9.47 1.81
N ILE A 64 5.12 9.36 2.67
CA ILE A 64 6.52 9.27 2.28
C ILE A 64 6.95 7.81 2.37
N LEU A 65 7.45 7.26 1.26
CA LEU A 65 8.09 5.95 1.18
C LEU A 65 9.61 6.12 1.23
N ARG A 66 10.28 5.61 2.26
CA ARG A 66 11.73 5.74 2.45
C ARG A 66 12.47 4.47 2.05
N ASP A 67 13.64 4.66 1.44
CA ASP A 67 14.52 3.62 0.88
C ASP A 67 13.71 2.55 0.13
N ALA A 68 12.91 3.03 -0.81
CA ALA A 68 11.96 2.23 -1.53
C ALA A 68 12.62 1.53 -2.72
N SER A 69 12.37 0.23 -2.84
CA SER A 69 12.72 -0.61 -3.98
C SER A 69 11.43 -1.09 -4.65
N LEU A 70 11.30 -0.88 -5.95
CA LEU A 70 10.15 -1.35 -6.72
C LEU A 70 10.16 -2.87 -6.80
N ILE A 71 9.05 -3.54 -6.54
CA ILE A 71 8.92 -4.98 -6.74
C ILE A 71 8.08 -5.21 -7.99
N GLU A 72 8.64 -5.89 -9.00
CA GLU A 72 7.97 -6.04 -10.31
C GLU A 72 7.29 -7.40 -10.50
N ASN A 73 7.60 -8.40 -9.67
CA ASN A 73 7.07 -9.76 -9.80
C ASN A 73 7.27 -10.60 -8.53
N ASP A 74 6.68 -11.80 -8.51
CA ASP A 74 6.79 -12.77 -7.40
C ASP A 74 8.24 -13.15 -7.06
N ARG A 75 9.13 -13.23 -8.05
CA ARG A 75 10.54 -13.57 -7.82
C ARG A 75 11.25 -12.47 -7.06
N GLU A 76 11.09 -11.22 -7.49
CA GLU A 76 11.64 -10.06 -6.78
C GLU A 76 11.05 -9.91 -5.38
N LEU A 77 9.77 -10.25 -5.20
CA LEU A 77 9.16 -10.27 -3.87
C LEU A 77 9.79 -11.33 -2.97
N ALA A 78 10.03 -12.54 -3.49
CA ALA A 78 10.67 -13.61 -2.76
C ALA A 78 12.13 -13.31 -2.40
N ASP A 79 12.86 -12.65 -3.32
CA ASP A 79 14.27 -12.27 -3.15
C ASP A 79 14.46 -11.02 -2.27
N SER A 80 13.42 -10.18 -2.12
CA SER A 80 13.47 -8.97 -1.30
C SER A 80 13.80 -9.29 0.15
N THR A 81 14.62 -8.47 0.80
CA THR A 81 14.94 -8.56 2.24
C THR A 81 14.09 -7.63 3.10
N ARG A 82 13.26 -6.77 2.49
CA ARG A 82 12.49 -5.71 3.18
C ARG A 82 11.44 -6.28 4.13
N GLY A 83 11.32 -5.72 5.33
CA GLY A 83 10.30 -6.12 6.31
C GLY A 83 8.95 -5.41 6.15
N GLN A 84 8.94 -4.31 5.39
CA GLN A 84 7.77 -3.47 5.18
C GLN A 84 7.50 -3.30 3.68
N PHE A 85 6.23 -3.25 3.33
CA PHE A 85 5.78 -3.11 1.95
C PHE A 85 4.64 -2.10 1.85
N ALA A 86 4.63 -1.33 0.77
CA ALA A 86 3.54 -0.46 0.39
C ALA A 86 2.92 -0.95 -0.91
N ILE A 87 1.60 -1.18 -0.90
CA ILE A 87 0.81 -1.59 -2.06
C ILE A 87 -0.11 -0.42 -2.43
N ILE A 88 0.18 0.24 -3.53
CA ILE A 88 -0.63 1.33 -4.08
C ILE A 88 -1.64 0.71 -5.02
N ARG A 89 -2.93 0.77 -4.68
CA ARG A 89 -4.03 0.15 -5.44
C ARG A 89 -4.77 1.17 -6.30
N ASP A 90 -3.99 1.93 -7.04
CA ASP A 90 -4.50 2.93 -7.97
C ASP A 90 -3.54 3.05 -9.15
N PHE A 91 -4.10 2.96 -10.36
CA PHE A 91 -3.32 2.95 -11.59
C PHE A 91 -2.56 4.27 -11.80
N LEU A 92 -3.21 5.42 -11.56
CA LEU A 92 -2.61 6.72 -11.85
C LEU A 92 -1.54 7.04 -10.79
N LEU A 93 -1.90 6.93 -9.52
CA LEU A 93 -0.97 7.16 -8.42
C LEU A 93 0.19 6.17 -8.46
N GLY A 94 -0.09 4.89 -8.65
CA GLY A 94 0.92 3.84 -8.73
C GLY A 94 1.92 4.10 -9.87
N ASN A 95 1.45 4.44 -11.07
CA ASN A 95 2.32 4.73 -12.20
C ASN A 95 3.11 6.03 -12.02
N GLY A 96 2.51 7.06 -11.41
CA GLY A 96 3.21 8.30 -11.06
C GLY A 96 4.41 8.02 -10.15
N VAL A 97 4.17 7.31 -9.04
CA VAL A 97 5.22 6.95 -8.07
C VAL A 97 6.26 6.02 -8.70
N ARG A 98 5.86 5.09 -9.58
CA ARG A 98 6.77 4.25 -10.36
C ARG A 98 7.66 5.08 -11.31
N GLY A 99 7.10 6.12 -11.94
CA GLY A 99 7.84 7.06 -12.76
C GLY A 99 8.92 7.79 -11.96
N ASP A 100 8.54 8.35 -10.80
CA ASP A 100 9.46 9.06 -9.90
C ASP A 100 10.59 8.14 -9.39
N TYR A 101 10.24 6.89 -9.07
CA TYR A 101 11.21 5.86 -8.73
C TYR A 101 12.26 5.69 -9.83
N TRP A 102 11.83 5.45 -11.08
CA TRP A 102 12.76 5.20 -12.19
C TRP A 102 13.57 6.44 -12.55
N GLN A 103 12.97 7.63 -12.45
CA GLN A 103 13.70 8.88 -12.65
C GLN A 103 14.84 9.01 -11.62
N GLN A 104 14.54 8.94 -10.32
CA GLN A 104 15.56 9.04 -9.27
C GLN A 104 16.63 7.96 -9.38
N GLN A 105 16.23 6.74 -9.73
CA GLN A 105 17.12 5.61 -9.96
C GLN A 105 18.09 5.89 -11.12
N SER A 106 17.57 6.37 -12.26
CA SER A 106 18.37 6.68 -13.45
C SER A 106 19.34 7.85 -13.24
N GLU A 107 18.91 8.84 -12.45
CA GLU A 107 19.73 10.01 -12.10
C GLU A 107 20.74 9.70 -10.98
N LYS A 108 20.62 8.52 -10.34
CA LYS A 108 21.39 8.14 -9.13
C LYS A 108 21.31 9.19 -8.03
N ARG A 109 20.12 9.76 -7.85
CA ARG A 109 19.85 10.84 -6.90
C ARG A 109 18.77 10.40 -5.93
N VAL A 110 19.16 10.23 -4.68
CA VAL A 110 18.20 10.06 -3.58
C VAL A 110 17.61 11.42 -3.27
N GLY A 111 16.29 11.53 -3.27
CA GLY A 111 15.61 12.74 -2.84
C GLY A 111 14.13 12.50 -2.62
N LEU A 112 13.53 13.27 -1.71
CA LEU A 112 12.08 13.41 -1.68
C LEU A 112 11.71 14.25 -2.91
N GLY A 113 11.30 13.58 -3.99
CA GLY A 113 10.82 14.24 -5.20
C GLY A 113 9.58 15.11 -4.94
N LEU A 114 9.11 15.82 -5.98
CA LEU A 114 7.80 16.48 -5.89
C LEU A 114 6.72 15.42 -5.62
N PRO A 115 5.81 15.65 -4.68
CA PRO A 115 4.75 14.68 -4.40
C PRO A 115 3.87 14.52 -5.64
N TRP A 116 3.70 13.29 -6.10
CA TRP A 116 2.66 13.01 -7.07
C TRP A 116 1.31 13.16 -6.39
N MET A 117 0.40 13.92 -6.98
CA MET A 117 -0.89 14.26 -6.39
C MET A 117 -2.02 13.67 -7.23
N ASP A 118 -2.87 12.88 -6.58
CA ASP A 118 -4.16 12.49 -7.12
C ASP A 118 -5.22 13.54 -6.77
N THR A 119 -6.21 13.66 -7.65
CA THR A 119 -7.44 14.41 -7.41
C THR A 119 -8.32 13.78 -6.32
N HIS A 120 -8.20 12.48 -6.08
CA HIS A 120 -8.98 11.75 -5.08
C HIS A 120 -8.09 10.93 -4.15
N SER A 121 -8.45 10.80 -2.87
CA SER A 121 -7.70 9.93 -1.96
C SER A 121 -7.88 8.46 -2.35
N THR A 122 -6.79 7.78 -2.63
CA THR A 122 -6.73 6.37 -3.05
C THR A 122 -6.34 5.46 -1.89
N GLU A 123 -6.60 4.16 -2.03
CA GLU A 123 -6.18 3.18 -1.02
C GLU A 123 -4.70 2.82 -1.19
N VAL A 124 -3.95 2.91 -0.10
CA VAL A 124 -2.62 2.30 0.03
C VAL A 124 -2.64 1.32 1.19
N LEU A 125 -2.16 0.10 0.94
CA LEU A 125 -1.96 -0.90 1.98
C LEU A 125 -0.50 -0.87 2.44
N LEU A 126 -0.30 -0.68 3.74
CA LEU A 126 0.98 -0.80 4.40
C LEU A 126 1.03 -2.14 5.12
N VAL A 127 2.02 -2.95 4.78
CA VAL A 127 2.11 -4.35 5.19
C VAL A 127 3.45 -4.59 5.86
N ASP A 128 3.44 -5.06 7.10
CA ASP A 128 4.64 -5.59 7.76
C ASP A 128 4.64 -7.11 7.69
N VAL A 129 5.78 -7.70 7.39
CA VAL A 129 5.97 -9.17 7.37
C VAL A 129 7.00 -9.60 8.41
N ASP A 130 6.94 -10.87 8.80
CA ASP A 130 7.95 -11.50 9.64
C ASP A 130 9.13 -12.07 8.82
N SER A 131 10.07 -12.72 9.51
CA SER A 131 11.22 -13.38 8.87
C SER A 131 10.82 -14.53 7.93
N ASN A 132 9.61 -15.08 8.10
CA ASN A 132 9.05 -16.14 7.25
C ASN A 132 8.15 -15.56 6.13
N ARG A 133 8.19 -14.24 5.90
CA ARG A 133 7.37 -13.53 4.90
C ARG A 133 5.87 -13.61 5.16
N VAL A 134 5.48 -13.92 6.39
CA VAL A 134 4.09 -13.95 6.82
C VAL A 134 3.68 -12.55 7.28
N VAL A 135 2.55 -12.07 6.77
CA VAL A 135 2.00 -10.75 7.12
C VAL A 135 1.67 -10.72 8.60
N LYS A 136 2.32 -9.81 9.33
CA LYS A 136 2.07 -9.51 10.75
C LYS A 136 1.00 -8.44 10.91
N THR A 137 1.09 -7.40 10.11
CA THR A 137 0.17 -6.26 10.16
C THR A 137 -0.19 -5.85 8.73
N CYS A 138 -1.41 -5.36 8.57
CA CYS A 138 -1.87 -4.77 7.32
C CYS A 138 -2.73 -3.56 7.69
N LYS A 139 -2.25 -2.36 7.39
CA LYS A 139 -2.96 -1.09 7.60
C LYS A 139 -3.40 -0.55 6.25
N SER A 140 -4.71 -0.36 6.06
CA SER A 140 -5.24 0.37 4.91
C SER A 140 -5.32 1.85 5.27
N ILE A 141 -4.74 2.71 4.43
CA ILE A 141 -4.79 4.17 4.57
C ILE A 141 -5.30 4.81 3.27
N ARG A 142 -5.87 6.01 3.41
CA ARG A 142 -6.28 6.84 2.28
C ARG A 142 -5.26 7.96 2.06
N VAL A 143 -4.70 8.02 0.88
CA VAL A 143 -3.67 9.01 0.51
C VAL A 143 -4.02 9.64 -0.82
N ALA A 144 -3.83 10.94 -0.94
CA ALA A 144 -3.98 11.64 -2.22
C ALA A 144 -2.64 12.19 -2.72
N HIS A 145 -1.54 11.96 -1.98
CA HIS A 145 -0.22 12.14 -2.52
C HIS A 145 0.77 11.13 -1.97
N VAL A 146 1.78 10.80 -2.77
CA VAL A 146 2.88 9.94 -2.36
C VAL A 146 4.20 10.55 -2.83
N THR A 147 5.18 10.57 -1.96
CA THR A 147 6.57 10.90 -2.28
C THR A 147 7.43 9.68 -1.98
N ILE A 148 8.41 9.42 -2.84
CA ILE A 148 9.33 8.31 -2.72
C ILE A 148 10.77 8.81 -2.60
N SER A 149 11.56 8.14 -1.77
CA SER A 149 13.01 8.17 -1.77
C SER A 149 13.53 6.79 -2.15
N VAL A 150 14.22 6.69 -3.28
CA VAL A 150 14.72 5.40 -3.82
C VAL A 150 15.82 4.81 -2.94
N ASP A 151 15.83 3.48 -2.80
CA ASP A 151 16.99 2.77 -2.23
C ASP A 151 18.21 2.93 -3.15
N THR A 152 19.31 3.41 -2.59
CA THR A 152 20.60 3.50 -3.28
C THR A 152 21.09 2.16 -3.87
N ASN A 153 20.69 1.01 -3.31
CA ASN A 153 21.03 -0.30 -3.88
C ASN A 153 20.37 -0.54 -5.24
N ASP A 154 19.24 0.12 -5.51
CA ASP A 154 18.53 -0.01 -6.77
C ASP A 154 19.18 0.84 -7.89
N PHE A 155 20.17 1.70 -7.63
CA PHE A 155 20.87 2.51 -8.65
C PHE A 155 21.64 1.69 -9.71
N SER A 156 21.85 0.40 -9.47
CA SER A 156 22.41 -0.53 -10.46
C SER A 156 21.35 -1.29 -11.26
N ARG A 157 20.05 -1.17 -10.95
CA ARG A 157 19.00 -1.83 -11.72
C ARG A 157 18.91 -1.27 -13.14
N THR A 158 18.70 -2.15 -14.09
CA THR A 158 18.34 -1.76 -15.45
C THR A 158 16.85 -1.45 -15.49
N PHE A 159 16.49 -0.30 -16.06
CA PHE A 159 15.10 0.02 -16.39
C PHE A 159 14.53 -1.07 -17.31
N LYS A 160 13.39 -1.64 -16.93
CA LYS A 160 12.62 -2.56 -17.78
C LYS A 160 11.42 -1.78 -18.34
N PRO A 161 11.36 -1.55 -19.66
CA PRO A 161 10.25 -0.85 -20.30
C PRO A 161 8.94 -1.63 -20.20
#